data_AF-A0A0B3SLF6-F1
#
_entry.id   AF-A0A0B3SLF6-F1
#
_cell.length_a   1.000
_cell.length_b   1.000
_cell.length_c   1.000
_cell.angle_alpha   90.00
_cell.angle_beta   90.00
_cell.angle_gamma   90.00
#
_symmetry.space_group_name_H-M   'P 1'
#
loop_
_entity.id
_entity.type
_entity.pdbx_description
1 polymer ?
#
loop_
_entity_poly.entity_id
_entity_poly.type
_entity_poly.pdbx_seq_one_letter_code
_entity_poly.pdbx_strand_id
1 'polypeptide(L)' 'MSGQATFNTINSVLRAACDGHGLALIPERLARPHLDAGGLQTCLDAFCPSFPGFHLYYPSRQRSSSAFETVLEALREKA' A
#
# COMPACT_ATOMS: atom_id res chain seq x y z
N MET A 1 -27.98 -1.23 7.46
CA MET A 1 -27.03 -0.25 8.03
C MET A 1 -26.77 0.80 6.97
N SER A 2 -27.19 2.04 7.19
CA SER A 2 -26.94 3.15 6.25
C SER A 2 -25.98 4.11 6.93
N GLY A 3 -24.75 4.22 6.43
CA GLY A 3 -23.71 5.05 7.02
C GLY A 3 -22.33 4.77 6.43
N GLN A 4 -21.41 5.71 6.64
CA GLN A 4 -20.01 5.56 6.25
C GLN A 4 -19.34 4.47 7.11
N ALA A 5 -18.63 3.55 6.46
CA ALA A 5 -17.82 2.55 7.14
C ALA A 5 -16.37 3.04 7.26
N THR A 6 -15.76 2.85 8.42
CA THR A 6 -14.34 3.10 8.66
C THR A 6 -13.67 1.82 9.12
N PHE A 7 -12.44 1.60 8.66
CA PHE A 7 -11.69 0.38 8.95
C PHE A 7 -10.27 0.73 9.37
N ASN A 8 -9.70 -0.09 10.25
CA ASN A 8 -8.34 0.08 10.76
C ASN A 8 -7.28 -0.68 9.95
N THR A 9 -7.68 -1.40 8.89
CA THR A 9 -6.75 -2.16 8.05
C THR A 9 -7.10 -2.02 6.58
N ILE A 10 -6.06 -1.97 5.74
CA ILE A 10 -6.22 -1.78 4.29
C ILE A 10 -6.95 -2.94 3.60
N ASN A 11 -6.79 -4.17 4.13
CA ASN A 11 -7.46 -5.35 3.59
C ASN A 11 -8.98 -5.30 3.82
N SER A 12 -9.43 -4.77 4.96
CA SER A 12 -10.85 -4.55 5.21
C SER A 12 -11.43 -3.48 4.28
N VAL A 13 -10.69 -2.39 4.03
CA VAL A 13 -11.07 -1.37 3.05
C VAL A 13 -11.22 -1.96 1.64
N LEU A 14 -10.23 -2.74 1.20
CA LEU A 14 -10.24 -3.39 -0.11
C LEU A 14 -11.45 -4.31 -0.28
N ARG A 15 -11.73 -5.17 0.70
CA ARG A 15 -12.90 -6.06 0.64
C ARG A 15 -14.21 -5.27 0.55
N ALA A 16 -14.36 -4.24 1.37
CA ALA A 16 -15.55 -3.40 1.34
C ALA A 16 -15.76 -2.74 -0.03
N ALA A 17 -14.68 -2.29 -0.70
CA ALA A 17 -14.76 -1.75 -2.05
C ALA A 17 -15.18 -2.81 -3.08
N CYS A 18 -14.60 -4.01 -3.03
CA CYS A 18 -14.97 -5.13 -3.89
C CYS A 18 -16.43 -5.58 -3.68
N ASP A 19 -16.95 -5.46 -2.45
CA ASP A 19 -18.35 -5.78 -2.10
C ASP A 19 -19.33 -4.64 -2.48
N GLY A 20 -18.84 -3.56 -3.10
CA GLY A 20 -19.67 -2.46 -3.59
C GLY A 20 -20.07 -1.43 -2.54
N HIS A 21 -19.35 -1.36 -1.41
CA HIS A 21 -19.66 -0.42 -0.32
C HIS A 21 -19.11 1.00 -0.52
N GLY A 22 -18.53 1.33 -1.68
CA GLY A 22 -18.14 2.68 -2.06
C GLY A 22 -16.71 2.82 -2.56
N LEU A 23 -16.11 4.01 -2.34
CA LEU A 23 -14.76 4.36 -2.77
C LEU A 23 -13.71 3.98 -1.73
N ALA A 24 -12.53 3.58 -2.19
CA ALA A 24 -11.38 3.24 -1.35
C ALA A 24 -10.09 3.86 -1.90
N LEU A 25 -9.28 4.43 -1.01
CA LEU A 25 -7.90 4.82 -1.30
C LEU A 25 -6.96 3.71 -0.83
N ILE A 26 -6.41 2.95 -1.76
CA ILE A 26 -5.59 1.76 -1.49
C ILE A 26 -4.30 1.76 -2.31
N PRO A 27 -3.19 1.16 -1.79
CA PRO A 27 -1.97 0.98 -2.57
C PRO A 27 -2.24 0.20 -3.86
N GLU A 28 -1.71 0.69 -4.98
CA GLU A 28 -1.92 0.11 -6.32
C GLU A 28 -1.56 -1.38 -6.40
N ARG A 29 -0.49 -1.80 -5.70
CA ARG A 29 -0.07 -3.21 -5.61
C ARG A 29 -1.17 -4.13 -5.08
N LEU A 30 -1.99 -3.65 -4.14
CA LEU A 30 -3.11 -4.41 -3.57
C LEU A 30 -4.35 -4.34 -4.45
N ALA A 31 -4.56 -3.22 -5.15
CA ALA A 31 -5.69 -3.02 -6.06
C ALA A 31 -5.54 -3.82 -7.37
N ARG A 32 -4.30 -3.97 -7.86
CA ARG A 32 -3.99 -4.49 -9.21
C ARG A 32 -4.72 -5.79 -9.55
N PRO A 33 -4.71 -6.84 -8.73
CA PRO A 33 -5.40 -8.09 -9.09
C PRO A 33 -6.91 -7.92 -9.27
N HIS A 34 -7.52 -7.00 -8.53
CA HIS A 34 -8.96 -6.73 -8.60
C HIS A 34 -9.31 -5.79 -9.76
N LEU A 35 -8.42 -4.87 -10.13
CA LEU A 35 -8.53 -4.05 -11.34
C LEU A 35 -8.44 -4.93 -12.58
N ASP A 36 -7.44 -5.81 -12.65
CA ASP A 36 -7.21 -6.70 -13.79
C ASP A 36 -8.36 -7.71 -13.98
N ALA A 37 -8.99 -8.13 -12.88
CA ALA A 37 -10.18 -9.00 -12.90
C ALA A 37 -11.50 -8.25 -13.16
N GLY A 38 -11.48 -6.91 -13.28
CA GLY A 38 -12.68 -6.08 -13.45
C GLY A 38 -13.56 -5.96 -12.19
N GLY A 39 -13.08 -6.40 -11.03
CA GLY A 39 -13.78 -6.27 -9.75
C GLY A 39 -13.67 -4.88 -9.12
N LEU A 40 -12.71 -4.06 -9.59
CA LEU A 40 -12.56 -2.66 -9.24
C LEU A 40 -12.30 -1.82 -10.49
N GLN A 41 -12.51 -0.50 -10.37
CA GLN A 41 -12.09 0.49 -11.36
C GLN A 41 -11.48 1.70 -10.65
N THR A 42 -10.51 2.36 -11.28
CA THR A 42 -9.94 3.62 -10.77
C THR A 42 -10.88 4.79 -11.02
N CYS A 43 -10.79 5.80 -10.15
CA CYS A 43 -11.49 7.07 -10.31
C CYS A 43 -10.73 8.17 -9.57
N LEU A 44 -11.05 9.43 -9.84
CA LEU A 44 -10.43 10.59 -9.19
C LEU A 44 -8.90 10.65 -9.36
N ASP A 45 -8.36 10.19 -10.50
CA ASP A 45 -6.91 10.12 -10.73
C ASP A 45 -6.20 11.48 -10.53
N ALA A 46 -6.87 12.59 -10.86
CA ALA A 46 -6.37 13.94 -10.63
C ALA A 46 -6.12 14.28 -9.14
N PHE A 47 -6.74 13.53 -8.23
CA PHE A 47 -6.61 13.69 -6.77
C PHE A 47 -5.75 12.60 -6.13
N CYS A 48 -5.12 11.72 -6.93
CA CYS A 48 -4.32 10.61 -6.45
C CYS A 48 -2.87 10.66 -7.00
N PRO A 49 -2.04 11.62 -6.53
CA PRO A 49 -0.66 11.71 -6.97
C PRO A 49 0.15 10.49 -6.51
N SER A 50 1.14 10.10 -7.32
CA SER A 50 2.10 9.04 -6.95
C SER A 50 2.96 9.47 -5.76
N PHE A 51 3.22 8.55 -4.84
CA PHE A 51 4.19 8.73 -3.75
C PHE A 51 5.51 8.03 -4.11
N PRO A 52 6.67 8.48 -3.58
CA PRO A 52 8.01 7.98 -3.93
C PRO A 52 8.30 6.53 -3.49
N GLY A 53 7.29 5.77 -3.07
CA GLY A 53 7.43 4.41 -2.56
C GLY A 53 7.76 4.36 -1.06
N PHE A 54 8.25 3.21 -0.62
CA PHE A 54 8.60 2.97 0.77
C PHE A 54 10.05 3.35 1.04
N HIS A 55 10.31 3.92 2.22
CA HIS A 55 11.65 4.26 2.67
C HIS A 55 12.08 3.35 3.83
N LEU A 56 13.33 2.89 3.80
CA LEU A 56 13.96 2.19 4.91
C LEU A 56 14.49 3.22 5.92
N TYR A 57 13.97 3.19 7.15
CA TYR A 57 14.45 4.03 8.24
C TYR A 57 15.29 3.23 9.22
N TYR A 58 16.52 3.69 9.46
CA TYR A 58 17.43 3.14 10.47
C TYR A 58 18.30 4.25 11.09
N PRO A 59 18.63 4.20 12.39
CA PRO A 59 19.44 5.24 13.04
C PRO A 59 20.90 5.18 12.56
N SER A 60 21.41 6.29 12.01
CA SER A 60 22.79 6.40 11.51
C SER A 60 23.89 6.21 12.57
N ARG A 61 23.52 6.28 13.86
CA ARG A 61 24.46 6.27 14.99
C ARG A 61 24.72 4.88 15.57
N GLN A 62 23.97 3.87 15.14
CA GLN A 62 24.23 2.50 15.55
C GLN A 62 25.35 1.95 14.68
N ARG A 63 26.39 1.34 15.27
CA ARG A 63 27.33 0.51 14.49
C ARG A 63 26.49 -0.62 13.89
N SER A 64 26.14 -0.48 12.61
CA SER A 64 25.43 -1.52 11.87
C SER A 64 26.25 -2.80 11.93
N SER A 65 25.60 -3.88 12.36
CA SER A 65 26.25 -5.19 12.30
C SER A 65 26.45 -5.58 10.83
N SER A 66 27.44 -6.43 10.54
CA SER A 66 27.63 -6.98 9.19
C SER A 66 26.38 -7.70 8.67
N ALA A 67 25.62 -8.33 9.57
CA ALA A 67 24.32 -8.93 9.26
C ALA A 67 23.27 -7.87 8.84
N PHE A 68 23.22 -6.72 9.52
CA PHE A 68 22.30 -5.64 9.15
C PHE A 68 22.64 -5.04 7.78
N GLU A 69 23.91 -4.79 7.50
CA GLU A 69 24.34 -4.31 6.17
C GLU A 69 23.95 -5.29 5.06
N THR A 70 24.13 -6.59 5.29
CA THR A 70 23.71 -7.63 4.32
C THR A 70 22.21 -7.56 4.03
N VAL A 71 21.38 -7.36 5.05
CA VAL A 71 19.92 -7.21 4.89
C VAL A 71 19.58 -5.88 4.20
N LEU A 72 20.26 -4.79 4.57
CA LEU A 72 20.04 -3.47 3.98
C LEU A 72 20.30 -3.48 2.47
N GLU A 73 21.42 -4.07 2.03
CA GLU A 73 21.74 -4.21 0.61
C GLU A 73 20.68 -5.06 -0.13
N ALA A 74 20.29 -6.20 0.44
CA ALA A 74 19.25 -7.05 -0.15
C ALA A 74 17.87 -6.37 -0.26
N LEU A 75 17.57 -5.40 0.61
CA LEU A 75 16.34 -4.62 0.57
C LEU A 75 16.44 -3.38 -0.35
N ARG A 76 17.64 -2.84 -0.57
CA ARG A 76 17.89 -1.75 -1.52
C ARG A 76 17.78 -2.21 -2.98
N GLU A 77 18.26 -3.40 -3.31
CA GLU A 77 18.20 -3.94 -4.68
C GLU A 77 16.78 -4.33 -5.14
N LYS A 78 15.85 -4.55 -4.20
CA LYS A 78 14.46 -4.97 -4.47
C LYS A 78 13.45 -3.83 -4.46
N ALA A 79 13.92 -2.58 -4.37
CA ALA A 79 13.09 -1.38 -4.43
C ALA A 79 12.90 -0.90 -5.87
#